data_AF-A0A2D8BQA4-F1
#
_entry.id   AF-A0A2D8BQA4-F1
#
_cell.length_a   1.000
_cell.length_b   1.000
_cell.length_c   1.000
_cell.angle_alpha   90.00
_cell.angle_beta   90.00
_cell.angle_gamma   90.00
#
_symmetry.space_group_name_H-M   'P 1'
#
loop_
_entity.id
_entity.type
_entity.pdbx_description
1 polymer ?
#
loop_
_entity_poly.entity_id
_entity_poly.type
_entity_poly.pdbx_seq_one_letter_code
_entity_poly.pdbx_strand_id
1 'polypeptide(L)'
;MLLFLYDVPFFKKEEFKYYENSMSWDKKRFKSMMDKGLIKQWRTDSGKYARGKLYELTHLGKSICSITYKKLTQEELISENPRLNPIFKKETYTDKVYRSIIEKMNAR
;
A
#
# COMPACT_ATOMS: atom_id res chain seq x y z
N MET A 1 -5.35 4.73 2.08
CA MET A 1 -4.18 5.54 2.48
C MET A 1 -3.02 5.39 1.51
N LEU A 2 -2.52 4.18 1.23
CA LEU A 2 -1.34 4.00 0.37
C LEU A 2 -1.55 4.54 -1.06
N LEU A 3 -2.69 4.23 -1.69
CA LEU A 3 -3.05 4.75 -3.03
C LEU A 3 -3.13 6.28 -3.05
N PHE A 4 -3.70 6.90 -2.00
CA PHE A 4 -3.76 8.35 -1.90
C PHE A 4 -2.35 8.97 -1.80
N LEU A 5 -1.47 8.37 -0.98
CA LEU A 5 -0.08 8.83 -0.86
C LEU A 5 0.75 8.55 -2.11
N TYR A 6 0.27 7.73 -3.05
CA TYR A 6 0.93 7.49 -4.32
C TYR A 6 0.88 8.71 -5.23
N ASP A 7 -0.24 9.44 -5.18
CA ASP A 7 -0.45 10.65 -5.98
C ASP A 7 0.21 11.89 -5.36
N VAL A 8 0.55 11.82 -4.07
CA VAL A 8 1.22 12.90 -3.32
C VAL A 8 2.71 12.60 -3.17
N PRO A 9 3.62 13.27 -3.92
CA PRO A 9 5.03 12.93 -3.93
C PRO A 9 5.73 13.14 -2.58
N PHE A 10 5.38 14.22 -1.87
CA PHE A 10 5.89 14.54 -0.54
C PHE A 10 4.76 15.04 0.34
N PHE A 11 4.73 14.62 1.60
CA PHE A 11 3.71 15.04 2.55
C PHE A 11 4.29 15.31 3.94
N LYS A 12 3.64 16.22 4.67
CA LYS A 12 3.89 16.45 6.10
C LYS A 12 3.09 15.47 6.94
N LYS A 13 3.52 15.28 8.19
CA LYS A 13 2.78 14.47 9.17
C LYS A 13 1.37 15.02 9.45
N GLU A 14 1.20 16.34 9.39
CA GLU A 14 -0.09 17.02 9.56
C GLU A 14 -1.08 16.65 8.44
N GLU A 15 -0.61 16.69 7.19
CA GLU A 15 -1.41 16.29 6.02
C GLU A 15 -1.80 14.82 6.12
N PHE A 16 -0.85 13.94 6.49
CA PHE A 16 -1.17 12.53 6.74
C PHE A 16 -2.29 12.37 7.78
N LYS A 17 -2.21 13.12 8.89
CA LYS A 17 -3.21 13.07 9.97
C LYS A 17 -4.58 13.58 9.50
N TYR A 18 -4.62 14.60 8.63
CA TYR A 18 -5.85 15.07 8.03
C TYR A 18 -6.57 13.95 7.25
N TYR A 19 -5.84 13.20 6.42
CA TYR A 19 -6.41 12.06 5.70
C TYR A 19 -6.72 10.88 6.62
N GLU A 20 -5.92 10.66 7.66
CA GLU A 20 -6.15 9.62 8.67
C GLU A 20 -7.49 9.79 9.39
N ASN A 21 -8.03 11.01 9.49
CA ASN A 21 -9.34 11.26 10.09
C ASN A 21 -10.49 10.47 9.42
N SER A 22 -10.39 10.21 8.11
CA SER A 22 -11.36 9.36 7.39
C SER A 22 -11.36 7.89 7.87
N MET A 23 -10.30 7.48 8.55
CA MET A 23 -10.08 6.13 9.05
C MET A 23 -9.59 6.19 10.51
N SER A 24 -10.37 6.89 11.34
CA SER A 24 -10.04 7.26 12.73
C SER A 24 -9.79 6.09 13.69
N TRP A 25 -10.11 4.87 13.29
CA TRP A 25 -9.98 3.64 14.08
C TRP A 25 -8.53 3.16 14.25
N ASP A 26 -7.59 3.57 13.39
CA ASP A 26 -6.19 3.13 13.44
C ASP A 26 -5.24 4.28 13.76
N LYS A 27 -5.11 4.60 15.05
CA LYS A 27 -4.26 5.70 15.55
C LYS A 27 -2.75 5.44 15.41
N LYS A 28 -2.35 4.19 15.13
CA LYS A 28 -0.94 3.77 15.01
C LYS A 28 -0.51 3.61 13.56
N ARG A 29 -1.38 3.96 12.60
CA ARG A 29 -1.14 3.71 11.18
C ARG A 29 0.14 4.33 10.66
N PHE A 30 0.38 5.59 10.99
CA PHE A 30 1.60 6.28 10.55
C PHE A 30 2.85 5.52 10.98
N LYS A 31 2.91 5.10 12.26
CA LYS A 31 4.02 4.31 12.79
C LYS A 31 4.08 2.92 12.13
N SER A 32 2.95 2.23 12.00
CA SER A 32 2.90 0.91 11.35
C SER A 32 3.38 0.95 9.90
N MET A 33 3.05 2.01 9.15
CA MET A 33 3.50 2.19 7.77
C MET A 33 5.00 2.50 7.67
N MET A 34 5.55 3.26 8.62
CA MET A 34 7.00 3.47 8.76
C MET A 34 7.72 2.16 9.11
N ASP A 35 7.23 1.42 10.11
CA ASP A 35 7.81 0.16 10.59
C ASP A 35 7.79 -0.92 9.49
N LYS A 36 6.75 -0.93 8.64
CA LYS A 36 6.66 -1.80 7.45
C LYS A 36 7.50 -1.32 6.26
N GLY A 37 8.19 -0.19 6.37
CA GLY A 37 9.01 0.38 5.30
C GLY A 37 8.19 0.85 4.09
N LEU A 38 6.92 1.24 4.27
CA LEU A 38 6.07 1.78 3.20
C LEU A 38 6.27 3.28 3.03
N ILE A 39 6.57 3.98 4.13
CA ILE A 39 6.85 5.41 4.17
C ILE A 39 8.27 5.58 4.72
N LYS A 40 9.01 6.56 4.20
CA LYS A 40 10.30 6.97 4.75
C LYS A 40 10.34 8.48 4.91
N GLN A 41 11.19 8.94 5.82
CA GLN A 41 11.50 10.36 5.94
C GLN A 41 12.41 10.76 4.78
N TRP A 42 12.00 11.78 4.02
CA TRP A 42 12.79 12.31 2.89
C TRP A 42 13.86 13.28 3.37
N ARG A 43 13.50 14.21 4.26
CA ARG A 43 14.42 15.20 4.84
C ARG A 43 14.74 14.89 6.29
N THR A 44 16.02 14.64 6.56
CA THR A 44 16.56 14.39 7.91
C THR A 44 17.26 15.59 8.55
N ASP A 45 17.33 16.73 7.86
CA ASP A 45 18.09 17.90 8.36
C ASP A 45 17.67 18.30 9.79
N SER A 46 18.66 18.34 10.66
CA SER A 46 18.56 18.59 12.10
C SER A 46 19.31 19.87 12.50
N GLY A 47 19.18 20.94 11.70
CA GLY A 47 19.81 22.24 11.95
C GLY A 47 18.88 23.30 12.56
N LYS A 48 19.48 24.40 13.04
CA LYS A 48 18.77 25.59 13.57
C LYS A 48 17.81 26.26 12.56
N TYR A 49 17.99 25.95 11.26
CA TYR A 49 17.14 26.38 10.14
C TYR A 49 16.41 25.21 9.46
N ALA A 50 16.24 24.07 10.15
CA ALA A 50 15.63 22.88 9.58
C ALA A 50 14.21 23.19 9.09
N ARG A 51 14.01 23.03 7.78
CA ARG A 51 12.67 23.02 7.17
C ARG A 51 11.99 21.73 7.63
N GLY A 52 10.73 21.80 8.07
CA GLY A 52 10.02 20.71 8.75
C GLY A 52 10.09 19.34 8.06
N LYS A 53 9.86 18.28 8.83
CA LYS A 53 9.97 16.88 8.38
C LYS A 53 9.01 16.59 7.22
N LEU A 54 9.57 16.15 6.09
CA LEU A 54 8.83 15.66 4.93
C LEU A 54 8.98 14.15 4.81
N TYR A 55 7.90 13.51 4.39
CA TYR A 55 7.81 12.08 4.19
C TYR A 55 7.46 11.78 2.73
N GLU A 56 7.91 10.63 2.26
CA GLU A 56 7.57 10.10 0.94
C GLU A 56 7.30 8.59 1.02
N LEU A 57 6.60 8.06 0.01
CA LEU A 57 6.50 6.62 -0.16
C LEU A 57 7.85 6.03 -0.56
N THR A 58 8.17 4.87 0.01
CA THR A 58 9.32 4.08 -0.41
C THR A 58 9.09 3.46 -1.79
N HIS A 59 10.15 2.96 -2.41
CA HIS A 59 10.04 2.19 -3.65
C HIS A 59 9.09 0.99 -3.48
N LEU A 60 9.15 0.29 -2.34
CA LEU A 60 8.24 -0.79 -2.00
C LEU A 60 6.77 -0.33 -2.01
N GLY A 61 6.46 0.78 -1.34
CA GLY A 61 5.10 1.33 -1.32
C GLY A 61 4.59 1.72 -2.71
N LYS A 62 5.46 2.32 -3.53
CA LYS A 62 5.15 2.68 -4.93
C LYS A 62 4.90 1.46 -5.81
N SER A 63 5.71 0.41 -5.69
CA SER A 63 5.55 -0.84 -6.43
C SER A 63 4.25 -1.56 -6.06
N ILE A 64 3.89 -1.60 -4.77
CA ILE A 64 2.60 -2.16 -4.32
C ILE A 64 1.43 -1.39 -4.96
N CYS A 65 1.46 -0.06 -4.96
CA CYS A 65 0.40 0.74 -5.59
C CYS A 65 0.32 0.48 -7.09
N SER A 66 1.46 0.45 -7.79
CA SER A 66 1.51 0.18 -9.23
C SER A 66 0.90 -1.18 -9.58
N ILE A 67 1.32 -2.25 -8.90
CA ILE A 67 0.76 -3.60 -9.11
C ILE A 67 -0.73 -3.62 -8.79
N THR A 68 -1.15 -2.91 -7.74
CA THR A 68 -2.57 -2.82 -7.36
C THR A 68 -3.38 -2.16 -8.46
N TYR A 69 -2.92 -1.01 -8.99
CA TYR A 69 -3.59 -0.32 -10.08
C TYR A 69 -3.70 -1.20 -11.32
N LYS A 70 -2.61 -1.85 -11.76
CA LYS A 70 -2.63 -2.76 -12.92
C LYS A 70 -3.64 -3.89 -12.78
N LYS A 71 -3.79 -4.45 -11.58
CA LYS A 71 -4.78 -5.49 -11.30
C LYS A 71 -6.21 -4.96 -11.28
N LEU A 72 -6.41 -3.75 -10.76
CA LEU A 72 -7.73 -3.09 -10.76
C LEU A 72 -8.16 -2.66 -12.15
N THR A 73 -7.23 -2.20 -12.99
CA THR A 73 -7.48 -1.81 -14.40
C THR A 73 -7.46 -2.98 -15.37
N GLN A 74 -7.23 -4.21 -14.88
CA GLN A 74 -7.10 -5.45 -15.67
C GLN A 74 -5.96 -5.43 -16.70
N GLU A 75 -4.99 -4.52 -16.58
CA GLU A 75 -3.74 -4.57 -17.35
C GLU A 75 -2.90 -5.81 -17.01
N GLU A 76 -3.01 -6.28 -15.76
CA GLU A 76 -2.32 -7.47 -15.27
C GLU A 76 -3.31 -8.39 -14.52
N LEU A 77 -3.35 -9.66 -14.91
CA LEU A 77 -4.19 -10.66 -14.26
C LEU A 77 -3.64 -11.03 -12.87
N ILE A 78 -4.53 -11.52 -12.00
CA ILE A 78 -4.10 -12.06 -10.71
C ILE A 78 -3.53 -13.46 -10.95
N SER A 79 -2.26 -13.65 -10.63
CA SER A 79 -1.60 -14.95 -10.84
C SER A 79 -2.31 -16.09 -10.11
N GLU A 80 -2.60 -17.15 -10.87
CA GLU A 80 -3.16 -18.42 -10.39
C GLU A 80 -2.08 -19.42 -9.98
N ASN A 81 -0.80 -19.07 -10.17
CA ASN A 81 0.31 -19.94 -9.86
C ASN A 81 0.51 -20.06 -8.33
N PRO A 82 0.43 -21.27 -7.72
CA PRO A 82 0.60 -21.46 -6.28
C PRO A 82 1.96 -21.00 -5.72
N ARG A 83 2.99 -20.85 -6.56
CA ARG A 83 4.30 -20.32 -6.15
C ARG A 83 4.27 -18.80 -5.92
N LEU A 84 3.49 -18.09 -6.73
CA LEU A 84 3.39 -16.63 -6.70
C LEU A 84 2.18 -16.15 -5.87
N ASN A 85 1.15 -17.00 -5.75
CA ASN A 85 -0.07 -16.71 -5.02
C ASN A 85 -0.37 -17.80 -3.98
N PRO A 86 -0.14 -17.53 -2.68
CA PRO A 86 -0.35 -18.51 -1.63
C PRO A 86 -1.84 -18.91 -1.44
N ILE A 87 -2.79 -18.13 -1.95
CA ILE A 87 -4.23 -18.49 -1.96
C ILE A 87 -4.46 -19.76 -2.78
N PHE A 88 -3.72 -19.94 -3.88
CA PHE A 88 -3.81 -21.14 -4.72
C PHE A 88 -3.09 -22.35 -4.11
N LYS A 89 -2.25 -22.15 -3.08
CA LYS A 89 -1.55 -23.21 -2.36
C LYS A 89 -2.37 -23.76 -1.17
N LYS A 90 -3.17 -22.92 -0.53
CA LYS A 90 -3.93 -23.28 0.67
C LYS A 90 -5.32 -23.82 0.34
N GLU A 91 -5.87 -24.59 1.27
CA GLU A 91 -7.17 -25.25 1.11
C GLU A 91 -8.24 -24.82 2.14
N THR A 92 -8.00 -23.73 2.87
CA THR A 92 -9.02 -23.19 3.78
C THR A 92 -10.26 -22.78 2.96
N TYR A 93 -11.46 -22.88 3.57
CA TYR A 93 -12.71 -22.52 2.89
C TYR A 93 -12.65 -21.14 2.23
N THR A 94 -12.11 -20.14 2.93
CA THR A 94 -11.90 -18.79 2.41
C THR A 94 -11.02 -18.77 1.16
N ASP A 95 -9.95 -19.57 1.13
CA ASP A 95 -9.03 -19.62 0.01
C ASP A 95 -9.68 -20.24 -1.22
N LYS A 96 -10.56 -21.25 -1.04
CA LYS A 96 -11.37 -21.83 -2.12
C LYS A 96 -12.33 -20.80 -2.71
N VAL A 97 -13.00 -20.02 -1.86
CA VAL A 97 -13.89 -18.94 -2.31
C VAL A 97 -13.11 -17.87 -3.08
N TYR A 98 -11.96 -17.42 -2.55
CA TYR A 98 -11.12 -16.43 -3.23
C TYR A 98 -10.57 -16.94 -4.56
N ARG A 99 -10.20 -18.22 -4.64
CA ARG A 99 -9.76 -18.85 -5.89
C ARG A 99 -10.83 -18.77 -6.96
N SER A 100 -12.06 -19.17 -6.65
CA SER A 100 -13.18 -19.11 -7.60
C SER A 100 -13.48 -17.68 -8.06
N ILE A 101 -13.33 -16.69 -7.17
CA ILE A 101 -13.48 -15.28 -7.54
C ILE A 101 -12.36 -14.83 -8.48
N ILE A 102 -11.11 -15.18 -8.19
CA ILE A 102 -9.95 -14.81 -9.02
C ILE A 102 -10.07 -15.43 -10.43
N GLU A 103 -10.40 -16.72 -10.53
CA GLU A 103 -10.62 -17.41 -11.80
C GLU A 103 -11.71 -16.71 -12.63
N LYS A 104 -12.83 -16.32 -11.98
CA LYS A 104 -13.90 -15.56 -12.66
C LYS A 104 -13.47 -14.16 -13.10
N MET A 105 -12.61 -13.49 -12.34
CA MET A 105 -12.08 -12.17 -12.71
C MET A 105 -11.12 -12.25 -13.90
N ASN A 106 -10.33 -13.33 -13.98
CA ASN A 106 -9.36 -13.56 -15.05
C ASN A 106 -10.00 -14.10 -16.35
N ALA A 107 -11.15 -14.78 -16.26
CA ALA A 107 -11.84 -15.40 -17.40
C ALA A 107 -12.69 -14.43 -18.26
N ARG A 108 -12.61 -13.12 -18.00
CA ARG A 108 -13.30 -12.07 -18.76
C ARG A 108 -12.37 -11.44 -19.78
#